data_AF-A0AAP5D4J5-F1
#
_entry.id   AF-A0AAP5D4J5-F1
#
_cell.length_a   1.000
_cell.length_b   1.000
_cell.length_c   1.000
_cell.angle_alpha   90.00
_cell.angle_beta   90.00
_cell.angle_gamma   90.00
#
_symmetry.space_group_name_H-M   'P 1'
#
loop_
_entity.id
_entity.type
_entity.pdbx_description
1 polymer ?
#
loop_
_entity_poly.entity_id
_entity_poly.type
_entity_poly.pdbx_seq_one_letter_code
_entity_poly.pdbx_strand_id
1 'polypeptide(L)'
;METREAKWKVLGSVLGGLGVIGSLIFVALQIHQNTEAVRSETIQAISEQSFTAVAQLVENPDLRAAYEAASTGAKLTPEQRFHLRMFYLGIMRIQENRYLQSRLGVLDLKSLLFVGGKGGAYRLPFFAEYWAEDHDQYPAEFQDFVGSVLLPQSGSSP
;
A
#
# COMPACT_ATOMS: atom_id res chain seq x y z
N MET A 1 62.27 18.77 -19.15
CA MET A 1 61.33 17.69 -19.55
C MET A 1 60.46 17.25 -18.38
N GLU A 2 61.06 17.06 -17.19
CA GLU A 2 60.43 16.64 -15.93
C GLU A 2 59.18 17.44 -15.50
N THR A 3 59.17 18.76 -15.72
CA THR A 3 58.04 19.63 -15.34
C THR A 3 56.77 19.45 -16.19
N ARG A 4 56.89 18.93 -17.41
CA ARG A 4 55.73 18.70 -18.30
C ARG A 4 54.98 17.42 -17.91
N GLU A 5 55.70 16.36 -17.58
CA GLU A 5 55.11 15.10 -17.11
C GLU A 5 54.43 15.26 -15.75
N ALA A 6 55.04 16.02 -14.84
CA ALA A 6 54.42 16.37 -13.56
C ALA A 6 53.06 17.07 -13.74
N LYS A 7 52.98 18.04 -14.68
CA LYS A 7 51.72 18.73 -15.00
C LYS A 7 50.65 17.77 -15.55
N TRP A 8 51.01 16.85 -16.43
CA TRP A 8 50.05 15.85 -16.97
C TRP A 8 49.54 14.88 -15.91
N LYS A 9 50.42 14.44 -14.99
CA LYS A 9 50.01 13.59 -13.86
C LYS A 9 49.01 14.31 -12.96
N VAL A 10 49.29 15.55 -12.59
CA VAL A 10 48.37 16.38 -11.79
C VAL A 10 47.04 16.59 -12.50
N LEU A 11 47.05 16.91 -13.80
CA LEU A 11 45.83 17.09 -14.59
C LEU A 11 44.99 15.79 -14.66
N GLY A 12 45.64 14.64 -14.89
CA GLY A 12 44.98 13.35 -14.87
C GLY A 12 44.35 13.01 -13.52
N SER A 13 45.04 13.31 -12.42
CA SER A 13 44.50 13.13 -11.06
C SER A 13 43.31 14.05 -10.77
N VAL A 14 43.36 15.32 -11.20
CA VAL A 14 42.24 16.26 -11.06
C VAL A 14 41.04 15.80 -11.88
N LEU A 15 41.23 15.43 -13.14
CA LEU A 15 40.15 14.95 -14.00
C LEU A 15 39.57 13.62 -13.50
N GLY A 16 40.41 12.71 -13.00
CA GLY A 16 39.96 11.47 -12.37
C GLY A 16 39.13 11.72 -11.12
N GLY A 17 39.60 12.63 -10.24
CA GLY A 17 38.85 13.05 -9.05
C GLY A 17 37.51 13.69 -9.38
N LEU A 18 37.47 14.59 -10.37
CA LEU A 18 36.23 15.19 -10.86
C LEU A 18 35.30 14.14 -11.49
N GLY A 19 35.84 13.15 -12.19
CA GLY A 19 35.09 12.03 -12.74
C GLY A 19 34.41 11.19 -11.66
N VAL A 20 35.11 10.90 -10.56
CA VAL A 20 34.53 10.18 -9.41
C VAL A 20 33.46 11.02 -8.71
N ILE A 21 33.70 12.31 -8.48
CA ILE A 21 32.69 13.19 -7.87
C ILE A 21 31.44 13.28 -8.77
N GLY A 22 31.64 13.48 -10.07
CA GLY A 22 30.56 13.52 -11.05
C GLY A 22 29.76 12.23 -11.10
N SER A 23 30.42 11.06 -11.04
CA SER A 23 29.74 9.77 -11.03
C SER A 23 28.92 9.55 -9.74
N LEU A 24 29.44 9.95 -8.59
CA LEU A 24 28.69 9.87 -7.32
C LEU A 24 27.44 10.76 -7.33
N ILE A 25 27.54 11.98 -7.86
CA ILE A 25 26.37 12.87 -8.02
C ILE A 25 25.34 12.23 -8.97
N PHE A 26 25.80 11.69 -10.10
CA PHE A 26 24.93 11.03 -11.06
C PHE A 26 24.21 9.79 -10.46
N VAL A 27 24.91 8.99 -9.65
CA VAL A 27 24.30 7.86 -8.94
C VAL A 27 23.28 8.33 -7.91
N ALA A 28 23.58 9.38 -7.13
CA ALA A 28 22.63 9.93 -6.16
C ALA A 28 21.33 10.41 -6.84
N LEU A 29 21.45 11.08 -7.99
CA LEU A 29 20.30 11.50 -8.79
C LEU A 29 19.49 10.31 -9.32
N GLN A 30 20.16 9.26 -9.81
CA GLN A 30 19.48 8.05 -10.27
C GLN A 30 18.72 7.34 -9.15
N ILE A 31 19.31 7.23 -7.95
CA ILE A 31 18.65 6.61 -6.80
C ILE A 31 17.39 7.40 -6.43
N HIS A 32 17.47 8.73 -6.45
CA HIS A 32 16.31 9.59 -6.19
C HIS A 32 15.18 9.37 -7.21
N GLN A 33 15.51 9.42 -8.51
CA GLN A 33 14.55 9.19 -9.59
C GLN A 33 13.94 7.79 -9.53
N ASN A 34 14.75 6.76 -9.25
CA ASN A 34 14.28 5.39 -9.10
C ASN A 34 13.31 5.26 -7.91
N THR A 35 13.62 5.92 -6.79
CA THR A 35 12.74 5.92 -5.61
C THR A 35 11.38 6.56 -5.92
N GLU A 36 11.37 7.68 -6.65
CA GLU A 36 10.12 8.34 -7.08
C GLU A 36 9.31 7.49 -8.07
N ALA A 37 9.98 6.82 -9.00
CA ALA A 37 9.34 5.90 -9.94
C ALA A 37 8.68 4.72 -9.21
N VAL A 38 9.41 4.05 -8.31
CA VAL A 38 8.88 2.94 -7.51
C VAL A 38 7.69 3.36 -6.65
N ARG A 39 7.74 4.56 -6.05
CA ARG A 39 6.59 5.12 -5.32
C ARG A 39 5.38 5.30 -6.24
N SER A 40 5.58 5.84 -7.43
CA SER A 40 4.49 6.08 -8.39
C SER A 40 3.86 4.78 -8.88
N GLU A 41 4.68 3.78 -9.22
CA GLU A 41 4.22 2.43 -9.58
C GLU A 41 3.43 1.77 -8.44
N THR A 42 3.89 1.94 -7.19
CA THR A 42 3.19 1.41 -6.01
C THR A 42 1.82 2.05 -5.83
N ILE A 43 1.70 3.38 -5.99
CA ILE A 43 0.42 4.09 -5.94
C ILE A 43 -0.54 3.58 -7.03
N GLN A 44 -0.02 3.40 -8.24
CA GLN A 44 -0.80 2.88 -9.37
C GLN A 44 -1.29 1.46 -9.08
N ALA A 45 -0.42 0.56 -8.65
CA ALA A 45 -0.76 -0.83 -8.33
C ALA A 45 -1.82 -0.92 -7.22
N ILE A 46 -1.72 -0.08 -6.19
CA ILE A 46 -2.71 -0.02 -5.11
C ILE A 46 -4.06 0.49 -5.62
N SER A 47 -4.06 1.48 -6.51
CA SER A 47 -5.27 2.01 -7.13
C SER A 47 -5.95 0.95 -8.00
N GLU A 48 -5.17 0.18 -8.76
CA GLU A 48 -5.67 -0.94 -9.56
C GLU A 48 -6.25 -2.04 -8.67
N GLN A 49 -5.57 -2.44 -7.59
CA GLN A 49 -6.12 -3.41 -6.64
C GLN A 49 -7.43 -2.95 -6.01
N SER A 50 -7.52 -1.66 -5.63
CA SER A 50 -8.78 -1.05 -5.16
C SER A 50 -9.88 -1.16 -6.21
N PHE A 51 -9.58 -0.80 -7.45
CA PHE A 51 -10.53 -0.84 -8.55
C PHE A 51 -10.98 -2.27 -8.83
N THR A 52 -10.07 -3.24 -8.89
CA THR A 52 -10.39 -4.66 -9.10
C THR A 52 -11.29 -5.20 -7.99
N ALA A 53 -11.04 -4.85 -6.72
CA ALA A 53 -11.92 -5.28 -5.62
C ALA A 53 -13.35 -4.73 -5.77
N VAL A 54 -13.50 -3.47 -6.20
CA VAL A 54 -14.81 -2.86 -6.49
C VAL A 54 -15.45 -3.51 -7.72
N ALA A 55 -14.68 -3.75 -8.78
CA ALA A 55 -15.16 -4.40 -9.99
C ALA A 55 -15.67 -5.81 -9.70
N GLN A 56 -14.96 -6.60 -8.89
CA GLN A 56 -15.41 -7.92 -8.44
C GLN A 56 -16.77 -7.85 -7.71
N LEU A 57 -16.96 -6.86 -6.84
CA LEU A 57 -18.24 -6.65 -6.16
C LEU A 57 -19.36 -6.26 -7.13
N VAL A 58 -19.07 -5.44 -8.14
CA VAL A 58 -20.07 -4.95 -9.11
C VAL A 58 -20.43 -6.02 -10.14
N GLU A 59 -19.45 -6.75 -10.65
CA GLU A 59 -19.60 -7.70 -11.77
C GLU A 59 -20.12 -9.06 -11.32
N ASN A 60 -19.81 -9.48 -10.09
CA ASN A 60 -20.27 -10.77 -9.56
C ASN A 60 -21.68 -10.62 -8.91
N PRO A 61 -22.73 -11.22 -9.49
CA PRO A 61 -24.09 -11.07 -8.98
C PRO A 61 -24.29 -11.69 -7.59
N ASP A 62 -23.61 -12.79 -7.28
CA ASP A 62 -23.75 -13.50 -6.00
C ASP A 62 -23.09 -12.72 -4.87
N LEU A 63 -21.89 -12.18 -5.12
CA LEU A 63 -21.21 -11.30 -4.18
C LEU A 63 -21.99 -9.99 -3.98
N ARG A 64 -22.55 -9.42 -5.05
CA ARG A 64 -23.39 -8.22 -4.98
C ARG A 64 -24.64 -8.47 -4.12
N ALA A 65 -25.34 -9.57 -4.35
CA ALA A 65 -26.51 -9.95 -3.57
C ALA A 65 -26.16 -10.21 -2.10
N ALA A 66 -25.02 -10.84 -1.82
CA ALA A 66 -24.54 -11.04 -0.47
C ALA A 66 -24.23 -9.70 0.23
N TYR A 67 -23.56 -8.78 -0.46
CA TYR A 67 -23.22 -7.46 0.07
C TYR A 67 -24.46 -6.60 0.33
N GLU A 68 -25.46 -6.65 -0.55
CA GLU A 68 -26.76 -5.99 -0.36
C GLU A 68 -27.52 -6.57 0.84
N ALA A 69 -27.56 -7.89 0.99
CA ALA A 69 -28.17 -8.53 2.15
C ALA A 69 -27.46 -8.11 3.45
N ALA A 70 -26.13 -8.04 3.45
CA ALA A 70 -25.35 -7.59 4.61
C ALA A 70 -25.55 -6.10 4.92
N SER A 71 -25.71 -5.24 3.91
CA SER A 71 -25.90 -3.80 4.10
C SER A 71 -27.31 -3.44 4.58
N THR A 72 -28.31 -4.24 4.21
CA THR A 72 -29.72 -4.08 4.64
C THR A 72 -30.02 -4.79 5.97
N GLY A 73 -29.08 -5.57 6.51
CA GLY A 73 -29.28 -6.36 7.72
C GLY A 73 -30.17 -7.59 7.50
N ALA A 74 -30.36 -8.02 6.26
CA ALA A 74 -31.06 -9.24 5.94
C ALA A 74 -30.28 -10.47 6.43
N LYS A 75 -31.00 -11.57 6.69
CA LYS A 75 -30.36 -12.83 7.07
C LYS A 75 -29.58 -13.40 5.88
N LEU A 76 -28.27 -13.56 6.06
CA LEU A 76 -27.39 -14.14 5.06
C LEU A 76 -27.57 -15.66 4.96
N THR A 77 -27.63 -16.18 3.73
CA THR A 77 -27.50 -17.62 3.47
C THR A 77 -26.06 -18.09 3.71
N PRO A 78 -25.81 -19.40 3.92
CA PRO A 78 -24.45 -19.92 4.05
C PRO A 78 -23.54 -19.56 2.87
N GLU A 79 -24.09 -19.58 1.66
CA GLU A 79 -23.39 -19.20 0.43
C GLU A 79 -23.03 -17.71 0.41
N GLN A 80 -23.97 -16.83 0.77
CA GLN A 80 -23.70 -15.39 0.89
C GLN A 80 -22.63 -15.10 1.95
N ARG A 81 -22.67 -15.79 3.10
CA ARG A 81 -21.61 -15.66 4.12
C ARG A 81 -20.25 -16.09 3.57
N PHE A 82 -20.19 -17.16 2.79
CA PHE A 82 -18.95 -17.61 2.16
C PHE A 82 -18.40 -16.57 1.17
N HIS A 83 -19.25 -16.04 0.27
CA HIS A 83 -18.83 -15.00 -0.68
C HIS A 83 -18.29 -13.75 0.03
N LEU A 84 -18.99 -13.28 1.06
CA LEU A 84 -18.53 -12.13 1.84
C LEU A 84 -17.23 -12.44 2.58
N ARG A 85 -17.09 -13.61 3.18
CA ARG A 85 -15.85 -14.01 3.86
C ARG A 85 -14.66 -13.99 2.92
N MET A 86 -14.81 -14.55 1.72
CA MET A 86 -13.75 -14.54 0.69
C MET A 86 -13.44 -13.13 0.19
N PHE A 87 -14.46 -12.28 0.03
CA PHE A 87 -14.28 -10.88 -0.31
C PHE A 87 -13.52 -10.12 0.79
N TYR A 88 -13.90 -10.29 2.06
CA TYR A 88 -13.22 -9.67 3.20
C TYR A 88 -11.79 -10.13 3.35
N LEU A 89 -11.51 -11.42 3.16
CA LEU A 89 -10.15 -11.95 3.08
C LEU A 89 -9.33 -11.21 2.01
N GLY A 90 -9.89 -11.04 0.81
CA GLY A 90 -9.22 -10.33 -0.28
C GLY A 90 -8.91 -8.87 0.05
N ILE A 91 -9.91 -8.10 0.50
CA ILE A 91 -9.70 -6.68 0.80
C ILE A 91 -8.77 -6.47 2.01
N MET A 92 -8.77 -7.39 2.98
CA MET A 92 -7.87 -7.29 4.12
C MET A 92 -6.42 -7.61 3.76
N ARG A 93 -6.17 -8.53 2.81
CA ARG A 93 -4.83 -8.73 2.24
C ARG A 93 -4.34 -7.49 1.49
N ILE A 94 -5.23 -6.78 0.80
CA ILE A 94 -4.91 -5.50 0.17
C ILE A 94 -4.55 -4.45 1.23
N GLN A 95 -5.30 -4.35 2.34
CA GLN A 95 -4.96 -3.42 3.42
C GLN A 95 -3.65 -3.78 4.14
N GLU A 96 -3.39 -5.06 4.37
CA GLU A 96 -2.13 -5.54 4.95
C GLU A 96 -0.94 -5.16 4.06
N ASN A 97 -1.05 -5.39 2.74
CA ASN A 97 -0.01 -5.01 1.81
C ASN A 97 0.28 -3.50 1.86
N ARG A 98 -0.76 -2.67 1.89
CA ARG A 98 -0.61 -1.22 2.01
C ARG A 98 0.06 -0.83 3.31
N TYR A 99 -0.38 -1.43 4.42
CA TYR A 99 0.22 -1.19 5.74
C TYR A 99 1.73 -1.48 5.70
N LEU A 100 2.13 -2.62 5.14
CA LEU A 100 3.55 -2.97 4.99
C LEU A 100 4.31 -1.98 4.09
N GLN A 101 3.74 -1.55 2.97
CA GLN A 101 4.33 -0.51 2.10
C GLN A 101 4.52 0.82 2.83
N SER A 102 3.61 1.16 3.76
CA SER A 102 3.77 2.36 4.59
C SER A 102 4.91 2.23 5.60
N ARG A 103 5.08 1.05 6.19
CA ARG A 103 6.17 0.75 7.13
C ARG A 103 7.54 0.76 6.47
N LEU A 104 7.60 0.48 5.17
CA LEU A 104 8.81 0.57 4.35
C LEU A 104 9.12 2.00 3.86
N GLY A 105 8.25 2.98 4.14
CA GLY A 105 8.43 4.38 3.73
C GLY A 105 8.16 4.65 2.25
N VAL A 106 7.68 3.64 1.51
CA VAL A 106 7.28 3.79 0.10
C VAL A 106 6.07 4.72 0.00
N LEU A 107 5.12 4.58 0.93
CA LEU A 107 3.92 5.41 1.04
C LEU A 107 3.80 6.02 2.43
N ASP A 108 3.31 7.25 2.51
CA ASP A 108 2.85 7.79 3.78
C ASP A 108 1.45 7.23 4.12
N LEU A 109 1.11 7.24 5.41
CA LEU A 109 -0.15 6.71 5.93
C LEU A 109 -1.38 7.46 5.40
N LYS A 110 -1.25 8.74 5.05
CA LYS A 110 -2.36 9.55 4.53
C LYS A 110 -2.68 9.14 3.10
N SER A 111 -1.66 8.95 2.27
CA SER A 111 -1.76 8.44 0.91
C SER A 111 -2.36 7.03 0.90
N LEU A 112 -1.96 6.18 1.84
CA LEU A 112 -2.57 4.85 2.05
C LEU A 112 -4.08 4.94 2.30
N LEU A 113 -4.50 5.82 3.21
CA LEU A 113 -5.90 5.95 3.60
C LEU A 113 -6.77 6.54 2.50
N PHE A 114 -6.23 7.48 1.72
CA PHE A 114 -6.93 8.14 0.62
C PHE A 114 -7.28 7.16 -0.53
N VAL A 115 -6.36 6.25 -0.88
CA VAL A 115 -6.50 5.37 -2.06
C VAL A 115 -7.36 4.12 -1.78
N GLY A 116 -8.01 4.05 -0.61
CA GLY A 116 -9.03 3.03 -0.33
C GLY A 116 -9.02 2.48 1.10
N GLY A 117 -8.46 3.21 2.06
CA GLY A 117 -8.29 2.75 3.44
C GLY A 117 -9.48 3.01 4.37
N LYS A 118 -10.60 3.60 3.94
CA LYS A 118 -11.77 3.86 4.82
C LYS A 118 -13.13 3.62 4.14
N GLY A 119 -13.21 2.57 3.32
CA GLY A 119 -14.42 2.23 2.58
C GLY A 119 -15.59 1.80 3.49
N GLY A 120 -16.83 1.99 3.02
CA GLY A 120 -18.04 1.61 3.76
C GLY A 120 -18.15 0.10 4.07
N ALA A 121 -17.44 -0.75 3.32
CA ALA A 121 -17.41 -2.19 3.54
C ALA A 121 -16.96 -2.59 4.96
N TYR A 122 -16.01 -1.85 5.56
CA TYR A 122 -15.53 -2.13 6.92
C TYR A 122 -16.54 -1.73 8.01
N ARG A 123 -17.68 -1.13 7.63
CA ARG A 123 -18.73 -0.68 8.55
C ARG A 123 -19.94 -1.60 8.57
N LEU A 124 -19.96 -2.62 7.72
CA LEU A 124 -21.04 -3.61 7.72
C LEU A 124 -20.92 -4.49 8.97
N PRO A 125 -22.05 -4.91 9.59
CA PRO A 125 -22.02 -5.84 10.72
C PRO A 125 -21.24 -7.11 10.42
N PHE A 126 -21.33 -7.62 9.18
CA PHE A 126 -20.59 -8.80 8.76
C PHE A 126 -19.07 -8.62 8.82
N PHE A 127 -18.54 -7.40 8.62
CA PHE A 127 -17.11 -7.16 8.81
C PHE A 127 -16.69 -7.40 10.27
N ALA A 128 -17.52 -6.98 11.23
CA ALA A 128 -17.22 -7.20 12.65
C ALA A 128 -17.23 -8.70 13.00
N GLU A 129 -18.18 -9.47 12.44
CA GLU A 129 -18.19 -10.93 12.55
C GLU A 129 -16.92 -11.55 11.95
N TYR A 130 -16.60 -11.20 10.71
CA TYR A 130 -15.40 -11.66 10.02
C TYR A 130 -14.14 -11.34 10.83
N TRP A 131 -13.98 -10.09 11.27
CA TRP A 131 -12.79 -9.66 12.00
C TRP A 131 -12.64 -10.40 13.33
N ALA A 132 -13.73 -10.61 14.08
CA ALA A 132 -13.70 -11.37 15.31
C ALA A 132 -13.22 -12.82 15.11
N GLU A 133 -13.60 -13.46 13.99
CA GLU A 133 -13.21 -14.85 13.68
C GLU A 133 -11.81 -14.96 13.06
N ASP A 134 -11.39 -13.98 12.26
CA ASP A 134 -10.26 -14.11 11.35
C ASP A 134 -9.08 -13.17 11.65
N HIS A 135 -9.15 -12.27 12.65
CA HIS A 135 -8.07 -11.32 12.94
C HIS A 135 -6.74 -11.97 13.34
N ASP A 136 -6.78 -13.13 14.01
CA ASP A 136 -5.60 -13.85 14.48
C ASP A 136 -4.65 -14.31 13.38
N GLN A 137 -5.13 -14.36 12.12
CA GLN A 137 -4.28 -14.71 10.98
C GLN A 137 -3.35 -13.57 10.54
N TYR A 138 -3.50 -12.38 11.11
CA TYR A 138 -2.71 -11.19 10.81
C TYR A 138 -1.72 -10.87 11.93
N PRO A 139 -0.55 -10.28 11.62
CA PRO A 139 0.39 -9.82 12.65
C PRO A 139 -0.23 -8.80 13.61
N ALA A 140 0.16 -8.86 14.89
CA ALA A 140 -0.37 -7.97 15.95
C ALA A 140 -0.32 -6.47 15.56
N GLU A 141 0.78 -6.02 14.96
CA GLU A 141 0.89 -4.60 14.55
C GLU A 141 -0.13 -4.20 13.48
N PHE A 142 -0.53 -5.14 12.60
CA PHE A 142 -1.59 -4.89 11.63
C PHE A 142 -2.96 -4.88 12.30
N GLN A 143 -3.19 -5.76 13.28
CA GLN A 143 -4.43 -5.75 14.05
C GLN A 143 -4.61 -4.40 14.78
N ASP A 144 -3.53 -3.87 15.36
CA ASP A 144 -3.50 -2.56 16.00
C ASP A 144 -3.83 -1.45 14.99
N PHE A 145 -3.23 -1.49 13.79
CA PHE A 145 -3.57 -0.57 12.70
C PHE A 145 -5.06 -0.63 12.33
N VAL A 146 -5.64 -1.83 12.25
CA VAL A 146 -7.07 -1.99 11.95
C VAL A 146 -7.93 -1.31 13.02
N GLY A 147 -7.66 -1.60 14.29
CA GLY A 147 -8.42 -1.04 15.41
C GLY A 147 -8.26 0.47 15.59
N SER A 148 -7.05 1.00 15.40
CA SER A 148 -6.72 2.40 15.69
C SER A 148 -6.82 3.35 14.50
N VAL A 149 -6.78 2.83 13.25
CA VAL A 149 -6.70 3.67 12.05
C VAL A 149 -7.79 3.33 11.03
N LEU A 150 -8.02 2.04 10.73
CA LEU A 150 -8.99 1.60 9.71
C LEU A 150 -10.43 1.81 10.17
N LEU A 151 -10.76 1.40 11.41
CA LEU A 151 -12.12 1.40 11.94
C LEU A 151 -12.60 2.74 12.54
N PRO A 152 -11.77 3.59 13.17
CA PRO A 152 -12.25 4.85 13.71
C PRO A 152 -12.78 5.80 12.61
N GLN A 153 -13.89 6.50 12.87
CA GLN A 153 -14.31 7.61 12.02
C GLN A 153 -13.37 8.80 12.28
N SER A 154 -12.88 9.46 11.23
CA SER A 154 -12.18 10.74 11.40
C SER A 154 -13.11 11.72 12.13
N GLY A 155 -12.82 11.98 13.40
CA GLY A 155 -13.69 12.69 14.34
C GLY A 155 -13.40 12.40 15.82
N SER A 156 -12.62 11.37 16.14
CA SER A 156 -12.06 11.16 17.48
C SER A 156 -10.54 11.24 17.42
N SER A 157 -10.02 12.47 17.44
CA SER A 157 -8.71 12.69 18.06
C SER A 157 -8.89 12.58 19.59
N PRO A 158 -7.89 12.10 20.35
CA PRO A 158 -7.74 12.57 21.72
C PRO A 158 -7.53 14.09 21.75
#